data_AF-A0A933ILY7-F1
#
_entry.id   AF-A0A933ILY7-F1
#
_cell.length_a   1.000
_cell.length_b   1.000
_cell.length_c   1.000
_cell.angle_alpha   90.00
_cell.angle_beta   90.00
_cell.angle_gamma   90.00
#
_symmetry.space_group_name_H-M   'P 1'
#
loop_
_entity.id
_entity.type
_entity.pdbx_description
1 polymer ?
#
loop_
_entity_poly.entity_id
_entity_poly.type
_entity_poly.pdbx_seq_one_letter_code
_entity_poly.pdbx_strand_id
1 'polypeptide(L)' 'MNLDKLLDRLANLRREAEALAGEVDGFPALACNMARLLAGLRVMEIDLGLVGPGTANND' A
#
# COMPACT_ATOMS: atom_id res chain seq x y z
N MET A 1 -6.17 -20.75 -1.74
CA MET A 1 -6.33 -19.30 -2.00
C MET A 1 -5.55 -18.99 -3.26
N ASN A 2 -6.17 -18.38 -4.28
CA ASN A 2 -5.49 -18.06 -5.55
C ASN A 2 -4.58 -16.83 -5.35
N LEU A 3 -3.33 -16.89 -5.82
CA LEU A 3 -2.36 -15.81 -5.72
C LEU A 3 -2.89 -14.53 -6.36
N ASP A 4 -3.47 -14.61 -7.55
CA ASP A 4 -4.02 -13.44 -8.26
C ASP A 4 -5.08 -12.69 -7.43
N LYS A 5 -5.94 -13.46 -6.74
CA LYS A 5 -6.96 -12.90 -5.86
C LYS A 5 -6.37 -12.21 -4.63
N LEU A 6 -5.20 -12.66 -4.16
CA LEU A 6 -4.47 -12.00 -3.08
C LEU A 6 -3.85 -10.69 -3.58
N LEU A 7 -3.29 -10.68 -4.78
CA LEU A 7 -2.72 -9.50 -5.42
C LEU A 7 -3.78 -8.41 -5.64
N ASP A 8 -4.95 -8.78 -6.18
CA ASP A 8 -6.07 -7.86 -6.37
C ASP A 8 -6.54 -7.25 -5.05
N ARG A 9 -6.63 -8.07 -4.00
CA ARG A 9 -7.02 -7.60 -2.66
C ARG A 9 -5.99 -6.65 -2.07
N LEU A 10 -4.70 -6.94 -2.26
CA LEU A 10 -3.62 -6.07 -1.77
C LEU A 10 -3.63 -4.72 -2.50
N ALA A 11 -3.84 -4.72 -3.81
CA ALA A 11 -3.97 -3.50 -4.60
C ALA A 11 -5.20 -2.67 -4.19
N ASN A 12 -6.35 -3.31 -3.92
CA ASN A 12 -7.53 -2.62 -3.39
C ASN A 12 -7.27 -2.01 -2.02
N LEU A 13 -6.69 -2.79 -1.11
CA LEU A 13 -6.39 -2.35 0.25
C LEU A 13 -5.43 -1.16 0.26
N ARG A 14 -4.45 -1.13 -0.64
CA ARG A 14 -3.56 0.03 -0.79
C ARG A 14 -4.29 1.28 -1.26
N ARG A 15 -5.15 1.17 -2.27
CA ARG A 15 -5.96 2.32 -2.74
C ARG A 15 -6.87 2.86 -1.65
N GLU A 16 -7.51 1.98 -0.89
CA GLU A 16 -8.36 2.37 0.24
C GLU A 16 -7.54 3.04 1.36
N ALA A 17 -6.33 2.53 1.65
CA ALA A 17 -5.43 3.13 2.63
C ALA A 17 -4.91 4.51 2.18
N GLU A 18 -4.56 4.68 0.91
CA GLU A 18 -4.15 5.97 0.34
C GLU A 18 -5.31 7.00 0.41
N ALA A 19 -6.53 6.58 0.06
CA ALA A 19 -7.71 7.44 0.17
C ALA A 19 -7.98 7.86 1.62
N LEU A 20 -7.92 6.91 2.56
CA LEU A 20 -8.08 7.19 3.98
C LEU A 20 -6.98 8.11 4.52
N ALA A 21 -5.75 7.99 4.03
CA ALA A 21 -4.65 8.86 4.43
C ALA A 21 -4.93 10.33 4.08
N GLY A 22 -5.55 10.59 2.92
CA GLY A 22 -5.99 11.93 2.52
C GLY A 22 -7.07 12.53 3.43
N GLU A 23 -8.00 11.70 3.91
CA GLU A 23 -9.07 12.15 4.82
C GLU A 23 -8.58 12.47 6.25
N VAL A 24 -7.47 11.86 6.69
CA VAL A 24 -6.97 12.01 8.06
C VAL A 24 -5.81 13.01 8.21
N ASP A 25 -5.49 13.78 7.16
CA ASP A 25 -4.36 14.74 7.12
C ASP A 25 -4.42 15.82 8.23
N GLY A 26 -5.58 16.01 8.87
CA GLY A 26 -5.77 16.91 10.01
C GLY A 26 -5.53 16.28 11.40
N PHE A 27 -5.24 14.99 11.49
CA PHE A 27 -5.20 14.26 12.77
C PHE A 27 -3.84 13.54 12.97
N PRO A 28 -2.89 14.14 13.73
CA PRO A 28 -1.52 13.62 13.83
C PRO A 28 -1.40 12.16 14.30
N ALA A 29 -2.25 11.75 15.25
CA ALA A 29 -2.27 10.37 15.74
C ALA A 29 -2.73 9.36 14.67
N LEU A 30 -3.67 9.77 13.81
CA LEU A 30 -4.15 8.96 12.69
C LEU A 30 -3.14 8.95 11.54
N ALA A 31 -2.48 10.08 11.25
CA ALA A 31 -1.43 10.16 10.25
C ALA A 31 -0.29 9.16 10.54
N CYS A 32 0.13 9.04 11.80
CA CYS A 32 1.13 8.06 12.22
C CYS A 32 0.67 6.61 12.00
N ASN A 33 -0.60 6.31 12.29
CA ASN A 33 -1.17 4.98 12.05
C ASN A 33 -1.30 4.68 10.55
N MET A 34 -1.67 5.67 9.73
CA MET A 34 -1.72 5.52 8.28
C MET A 34 -0.34 5.27 7.67
N ALA A 35 0.68 5.99 8.13
CA ALA A 35 2.06 5.75 7.68
C ALA A 35 2.51 4.30 7.99
N ARG A 36 2.17 3.77 9.17
CA ARG A 36 2.46 2.36 9.52
C ARG A 36 1.70 1.38 8.64
N LEU A 37 0.42 1.63 8.38
CA LEU A 37 -0.40 0.79 7.50
C LEU A 37 0.19 0.72 6.09
N LEU A 38 0.47 1.88 5.48
CA LEU A 38 1.05 1.97 4.14
C LEU A 38 2.44 1.30 4.07
N ALA A 39 3.29 1.48 5.10
CA ALA A 39 4.57 0.80 5.18
C ALA A 39 4.42 -0.73 5.26
N GLY A 40 3.45 -1.23 6.04
CA GLY A 40 3.16 -2.66 6.13
C GLY A 40 2.68 -3.25 4.79
N LEU A 41 1.81 -2.53 4.09
CA LEU A 41 1.37 -2.90 2.73
C LEU A 41 2.55 -2.95 1.77
N ARG A 42 3.45 -1.96 1.83
CA ARG A 42 4.65 -1.93 1.00
C ARG A 42 5.58 -3.12 1.25
N VAL A 43 5.75 -3.53 2.51
CA VAL A 43 6.53 -4.74 2.84
C VAL A 43 5.87 -5.99 2.25
N MET A 44 4.55 -6.14 2.39
CA MET A 44 3.83 -7.26 1.78
C MET A 44 3.97 -7.28 0.25
N GLU A 45 3.91 -6.13 -0.41
CA GLU A 45 4.16 -6.03 -1.85
C GLU A 45 5.58 -6.49 -2.23
N ILE A 46 6.59 -6.13 -1.45
CA ILE A 46 7.99 -6.53 -1.65
C ILE A 46 8.15 -8.04 -1.45
N ASP A 47 7.60 -8.58 -0.36
CA ASP A 47 7.68 -10.02 -0.04
C ASP A 47 6.99 -10.89 -1.12
N LEU A 48 5.97 -10.33 -1.77
CA LEU A 48 5.27 -10.95 -2.90
C LEU A 48 5.95 -10.71 -4.26
N GLY A 49 7.06 -9.97 -4.30
CA GLY A 49 7.80 -9.68 -5.53
C GLY A 49 7.10 -8.71 -6.48
N LEU A 50 6.12 -7.94 -6.01
CA LEU A 50 5.37 -6.96 -6.81
C LEU A 50 6.13 -5.65 -7.01
N VAL A 51 7.16 -5.45 -6.20
CA VAL A 51 7.99 -4.25 -6.19
C VAL A 51 9.44 -4.69 -6.33
N GLY A 52 9.99 -4.50 -7.53
CA GLY A 52 11.41 -4.69 -7.80
C GLY A 52 12.18 -3.36 -7.81
N PRO A 53 13.52 -3.39 -7.67
CA PRO A 53 14.36 -2.25 -8.01
C PRO A 53 14.35 -2.07 -9.54
N GLY A 54 13.35 -1.35 -10.08
CA GLY A 54 13.28 -1.16 -11.53
C GLY A 54 11.99 -0.63 -12.16
N THR A 55 10.90 -0.39 -11.43
CA THR A 55 9.73 0.30 -12.00
C THR A 55 9.81 1.81 -11.75
N ALA A 56 10.91 2.42 -12.20
CA ALA A 56 10.87 3.80 -12.64
C ALA A 56 10.41 3.74 -14.11
N ASN A 57 9.36 4.49 -14.42
CA ASN A 57 8.80 4.63 -15.76
C ASN A 57 9.93 4.80 -16.79
N ASN A 58 9.95 3.95 -17.82
CA ASN A 58 10.51 4.37 -19.10
C ASN A 58 9.36 5.08 -19.82
N ASP A 59 9.47 6.41 -19.87
CA ASP A 59 8.81 7.25 -20.87
C ASP A 59 9.15 6.79 -22.29
#